data_AF-A0A2H6JSH0-F1
#
_entry.id   AF-A0A2H6JSH0-F1
#
_cell.length_a   1.000
_cell.length_b   1.000
_cell.length_c   1.000
_cell.angle_alpha   90.00
_cell.angle_beta   90.00
_cell.angle_gamma   90.00
#
_symmetry.space_group_name_H-M   'P 1'
#
loop_
_entity.id
_entity.type
_entity.pdbx_description
1 polymer ?
#
loop_
_entity_poly.entity_id
_entity_poly.type
_entity_poly.pdbx_seq_one_letter_code
_entity_poly.pdbx_strand_id
1 'polypeptide(L)'
;MRHNFLAPTLYGPGAVAVPRGLNSINFDKVIGGNIQSMDALTEELKVKLIDILNLTGVNPADIDKNAQLVGGDLGIDSIDVLEMVVMVEKDYGVTINSQDVGEKVFSTLASLAEYIKENSSKPSP
;
A
#
# COMPACT_ATOMS: atom_id res chain seq x y z
N MET A 1 -49.52 40.10 28.92
CA MET A 1 -48.10 40.48 28.79
C MET A 1 -47.28 39.65 29.75
N ARG A 2 -46.25 38.92 29.27
CA ARG A 2 -45.10 38.36 30.05
C ARG A 2 -45.49 37.29 31.09
N HIS A 3 -44.80 36.18 31.35
CA HIS A 3 -43.54 35.54 30.95
C HIS A 3 -43.61 34.10 31.54
N ASN A 4 -42.70 33.23 31.08
CA ASN A 4 -42.06 32.19 31.87
C ASN A 4 -42.56 30.73 31.88
N PHE A 5 -41.92 29.95 31.01
CA PHE A 5 -41.17 28.73 31.32
C PHE A 5 -41.84 27.67 32.22
N LEU A 6 -42.31 26.61 31.57
CA LEU A 6 -42.46 25.29 32.20
C LEU A 6 -41.07 24.65 32.33
N ALA A 7 -40.53 24.58 33.54
CA ALA A 7 -39.65 23.49 33.95
C ALA A 7 -40.53 22.48 34.71
N PRO A 8 -40.37 21.17 34.54
CA PRO A 8 -39.46 20.47 35.44
C PRO A 8 -38.86 19.16 34.88
N THR A 9 -37.57 18.91 35.13
CA THR A 9 -37.10 17.53 35.35
C THR A 9 -36.20 17.54 36.57
N LEU A 10 -36.77 17.11 37.69
CA LEU A 10 -36.04 16.76 38.91
C LEU A 10 -35.08 15.61 38.59
N TYR A 11 -33.79 15.90 38.58
CA TYR A 11 -32.72 14.91 38.55
C TYR A 11 -32.44 14.48 40.00
N GLY A 12 -32.75 13.24 40.34
CA GLY A 12 -32.36 12.65 41.62
C GLY A 12 -30.83 12.50 41.74
N PRO A 13 -30.26 12.51 42.95
CA PRO A 13 -28.83 12.29 43.15
C PRO A 13 -28.51 10.81 42.92
N GLY A 14 -27.93 10.48 41.76
CA GLY A 14 -27.48 9.10 41.50
C GLY A 14 -27.26 8.72 40.03
N ALA A 15 -27.62 9.57 39.07
CA ALA A 15 -27.37 9.25 37.67
C ALA A 15 -25.94 9.66 37.27
N VAL A 16 -25.11 8.63 37.13
CA VAL A 16 -23.79 8.68 36.52
C VAL A 16 -23.95 9.22 35.10
N ALA A 17 -23.34 10.35 34.79
CA ALA A 17 -23.28 10.86 33.42
C ALA A 17 -22.46 9.88 32.58
N VAL A 18 -23.12 9.08 31.76
CA VAL A 18 -22.46 8.32 30.68
C VAL A 18 -22.10 9.33 29.59
N PRO A 19 -20.80 9.60 29.33
CA PRO A 19 -20.43 10.43 28.19
C PRO A 19 -20.84 9.73 26.90
N ARG A 20 -21.86 10.29 26.24
CA ARG A 20 -22.21 9.99 24.85
C ARG A 20 -21.05 10.44 23.97
N GLY A 21 -20.15 9.52 23.63
CA GLY A 21 -18.98 9.88 22.84
C GLY A 21 -17.97 8.77 22.64
N LEU A 22 -18.39 7.52 22.43
CA LEU A 22 -17.59 6.65 21.58
C LEU A 22 -18.29 6.62 20.22
N ASN A 23 -18.03 7.68 19.45
CA ASN A 23 -18.16 7.62 18.01
C ASN A 23 -17.36 6.39 17.56
N SER A 24 -18.03 5.50 16.83
CA SER A 24 -17.45 4.29 16.26
C SER A 24 -16.09 4.66 15.70
N ILE A 25 -15.04 4.14 16.35
CA ILE A 25 -13.68 4.18 15.85
C ILE A 25 -13.76 3.67 14.41
N ASN A 26 -13.57 4.58 13.47
CA ASN A 26 -13.38 4.25 12.07
C ASN A 26 -12.07 3.48 12.02
N PHE A 27 -12.17 2.14 12.14
CA PHE A 27 -11.04 1.22 11.98
C PHE A 27 -10.43 1.30 10.58
N ASP A 28 -11.07 2.02 9.67
CA ASP A 28 -10.57 2.42 8.35
C ASP A 28 -9.40 3.42 8.40
N LYS A 29 -9.02 3.95 9.58
CA LYS A 29 -8.05 5.06 9.70
C LYS A 29 -6.79 4.78 10.55
N VAL A 30 -6.47 3.51 10.84
CA VAL A 30 -5.23 3.15 11.58
C VAL A 30 -4.06 2.83 10.64
N ILE A 31 -4.27 2.77 9.33
CA ILE A 31 -3.19 2.73 8.34
C ILE A 31 -3.06 4.12 7.73
N GLY A 32 -2.38 5.00 8.48
CA GLY A 32 -2.01 6.32 8.01
C GLY A 32 -1.06 6.21 6.81
N GLY A 33 -1.48 6.76 5.68
CA GLY A 33 -0.63 6.78 4.49
C GLY A 33 -1.22 7.50 3.27
N ASN A 34 -1.98 8.58 3.44
CA ASN A 34 -2.21 9.50 2.32
C ASN A 34 -0.96 10.36 2.07
N ILE A 35 0.12 9.80 1.51
CA ILE A 35 1.25 10.52 0.89
C ILE A 35 1.89 9.64 -0.22
N GLN A 36 1.69 10.06 -1.48
CA GLN A 36 2.54 9.94 -2.68
C GLN A 36 2.58 8.64 -3.52
N SER A 37 2.00 8.78 -4.72
CA SER A 37 1.74 7.81 -5.80
C SER A 37 2.94 7.08 -6.44
N MET A 38 4.16 7.22 -5.93
CA MET A 38 5.35 6.52 -6.46
C MET A 38 6.06 5.71 -5.40
N ASP A 39 6.31 6.30 -4.22
CA ASP A 39 6.90 5.56 -3.11
C ASP A 39 5.93 4.50 -2.57
N ALA A 40 4.61 4.76 -2.55
CA ALA A 40 3.62 3.74 -2.17
C ALA A 40 3.63 2.51 -3.10
N LEU A 41 3.65 2.72 -4.43
CA LEU A 41 3.76 1.64 -5.41
C LEU A 41 5.09 0.89 -5.26
N THR A 42 6.17 1.64 -5.05
CA THR A 42 7.50 1.05 -4.85
C THR A 42 7.50 0.14 -3.64
N GLU A 43 7.02 0.61 -2.48
CA GLU A 43 6.94 -0.20 -1.24
C GLU A 43 6.03 -1.43 -1.40
N GLU A 44 4.88 -1.29 -2.06
CA GLU A 44 4.01 -2.43 -2.36
C GLU A 44 4.72 -3.49 -3.21
N LEU A 45 5.43 -3.06 -4.25
CA LEU A 45 6.21 -3.97 -5.11
C LEU A 45 7.30 -4.69 -4.32
N LYS A 46 7.98 -4.03 -3.38
CA LYS A 46 8.98 -4.69 -2.53
C LYS A 46 8.38 -5.81 -1.71
N VAL A 47 7.24 -5.55 -1.08
CA VAL A 47 6.54 -6.55 -0.27
C VAL A 47 6.11 -7.73 -1.16
N LYS A 48 5.52 -7.47 -2.32
CA LYS A 48 5.13 -8.50 -3.28
C LYS A 48 6.34 -9.30 -3.78
N LEU A 49 7.45 -8.64 -4.09
CA LEU A 49 8.67 -9.30 -4.55
C LEU A 49 9.22 -10.27 -3.51
N ILE A 50 9.29 -9.85 -2.25
CA ILE A 50 9.75 -10.72 -1.15
C ILE A 50 8.82 -11.92 -0.99
N ASP A 51 7.51 -11.72 -1.11
CA ASP A 51 6.51 -12.78 -0.98
C ASP A 51 6.59 -13.80 -2.13
N ILE A 52 6.66 -13.31 -3.38
CA ILE A 52 6.68 -14.14 -4.60
C ILE A 52 8.01 -14.88 -4.73
N LEU A 53 9.11 -14.18 -4.54
CA LEU A 53 10.46 -14.75 -4.63
C LEU A 53 10.88 -15.45 -3.33
N ASN A 54 9.98 -15.49 -2.34
CA ASN A 54 10.15 -16.13 -1.05
C ASN A 54 11.51 -15.77 -0.38
N LEU A 55 11.91 -14.50 -0.48
CA LEU A 55 13.19 -13.98 0.00
C LEU A 55 13.23 -14.01 1.53
N THR A 56 13.75 -15.10 2.07
CA THR A 56 13.76 -15.32 3.51
C THR A 56 14.81 -14.44 4.18
N GLY A 57 14.38 -13.52 5.05
CA GLY A 57 15.28 -12.63 5.79
C GLY A 57 15.64 -11.31 5.08
N VAL A 58 14.98 -11.02 3.96
CA VAL A 58 15.04 -9.69 3.30
C VAL A 58 13.81 -8.89 3.72
N ASN A 59 14.02 -7.66 4.17
CA ASN A 59 12.93 -6.75 4.52
C ASN A 59 12.70 -5.74 3.38
N PRO A 60 11.45 -5.29 3.12
CA PRO A 60 11.19 -4.31 2.06
C PRO A 60 11.91 -2.99 2.33
N ALA A 61 12.13 -2.62 3.60
CA ALA A 61 12.91 -1.43 3.94
C ALA A 61 14.40 -1.53 3.52
N ASP A 62 14.95 -2.74 3.42
CA ASP A 62 16.35 -2.98 3.05
C ASP A 62 16.57 -3.04 1.52
N ILE A 63 15.50 -3.21 0.75
CA ILE A 63 15.56 -3.19 -0.72
C ILE A 63 15.64 -1.74 -1.20
N ASP A 64 16.79 -1.33 -1.73
CA ASP A 64 16.93 -0.02 -2.36
C ASP A 64 16.29 -0.05 -3.76
N LYS A 65 15.52 1.00 -4.08
CA LYS A 65 14.81 1.06 -5.35
C LYS A 65 15.71 1.27 -6.57
N ASN A 66 16.91 1.81 -6.34
CA ASN A 66 17.92 2.03 -7.37
C ASN A 66 18.97 0.90 -7.39
N ALA A 67 18.92 -0.03 -6.44
CA ALA A 67 19.77 -1.20 -6.47
C ALA A 67 19.35 -2.16 -7.58
N GLN A 68 20.34 -2.93 -8.03
CA GLN A 68 20.13 -3.98 -9.02
C GLN A 68 19.34 -5.13 -8.36
N LEU A 69 18.18 -5.44 -8.93
CA LEU A 69 17.35 -6.57 -8.50
C LEU A 69 17.91 -7.88 -9.08
N VAL A 70 17.93 -7.97 -10.42
CA VAL A 70 18.33 -9.18 -11.16
C VAL A 70 19.84 -9.30 -11.21
N GLY A 71 20.37 -10.44 -10.75
CA GLY A 71 21.81 -10.67 -10.66
C GLY A 71 22.51 -9.81 -9.60
N GLY A 72 21.75 -9.15 -8.71
CA GLY A 72 22.27 -8.42 -7.56
C GLY A 72 22.36 -9.29 -6.30
N ASP A 73 22.48 -8.62 -5.14
CA ASP A 73 22.63 -9.28 -3.82
C ASP A 73 21.36 -9.99 -3.33
N LEU A 74 20.20 -9.71 -3.95
CA LEU A 74 18.93 -10.36 -3.62
C LEU A 74 18.82 -11.79 -4.14
N GLY A 75 19.77 -12.21 -5.00
CA GLY A 75 19.78 -13.57 -5.55
C GLY A 75 18.69 -13.83 -6.59
N ILE A 76 18.06 -12.76 -7.13
CA ILE A 76 17.02 -12.85 -8.16
C ILE A 76 17.66 -13.33 -9.45
N ASP A 77 17.20 -14.46 -9.95
CA ASP A 77 17.67 -15.05 -11.20
C ASP A 77 16.75 -14.72 -12.39
N SER A 78 17.08 -15.22 -13.58
CA SER A 78 16.29 -14.98 -14.78
C SER A 78 14.95 -15.72 -14.81
N ILE A 79 14.76 -16.73 -13.95
CA ILE A 79 13.50 -17.48 -13.79
C ILE A 79 12.56 -16.65 -12.92
N ASP A 80 13.08 -16.10 -11.83
CA ASP A 80 12.37 -15.20 -10.91
C ASP A 80 11.79 -13.99 -11.66
N VAL A 81 12.52 -13.46 -12.65
CA VAL A 81 12.04 -12.37 -13.51
C VAL A 81 10.73 -12.72 -14.22
N LEU A 82 10.58 -13.94 -14.70
CA LEU A 82 9.36 -14.37 -15.36
C LEU A 82 8.18 -14.35 -14.40
N GLU A 83 8.39 -14.70 -13.14
CA GLU A 83 7.34 -14.67 -12.13
C GLU A 83 6.93 -13.24 -11.78
N MET A 84 7.91 -12.32 -11.72
CA MET A 84 7.64 -10.88 -11.57
C MET A 84 6.81 -10.34 -12.74
N VAL A 85 7.13 -10.69 -13.99
CA VAL A 85 6.35 -10.30 -15.18
C VAL A 85 4.90 -10.75 -15.03
N VAL A 86 4.71 -12.02 -14.68
CA VAL A 86 3.37 -12.61 -14.54
C VAL A 86 2.57 -11.94 -13.42
N MET A 87 3.21 -11.57 -12.29
CA MET A 87 2.55 -10.78 -11.25
C MET A 87 2.14 -9.41 -11.78
N VAL A 88 3.02 -8.72 -12.48
CA VAL A 88 2.76 -7.37 -12.97
C VAL A 88 1.61 -7.34 -13.98
N GLU A 89 1.56 -8.34 -14.86
CA GLU A 89 0.47 -8.55 -15.80
C GLU A 89 -0.87 -8.83 -15.09
N LYS A 90 -0.87 -9.62 -14.01
CA LYS A 90 -2.09 -10.05 -13.31
C LYS A 90 -2.61 -8.99 -12.33
N ASP A 91 -1.73 -8.37 -11.56
CA ASP A 91 -2.08 -7.38 -10.54
C ASP A 91 -2.35 -6.00 -11.17
N TYR A 92 -1.45 -5.52 -12.02
CA TYR A 92 -1.52 -4.16 -12.57
C TYR A 92 -2.08 -4.11 -14.01
N GLY A 93 -2.19 -5.25 -14.70
CA GLY A 93 -2.67 -5.28 -16.09
C GLY A 93 -1.66 -4.70 -17.08
N VAL A 94 -0.37 -4.79 -16.76
CA VAL A 94 0.74 -4.20 -17.54
C VAL A 94 1.45 -5.32 -18.30
N THR A 95 1.48 -5.24 -19.63
CA THR A 95 2.07 -6.29 -20.49
C THR A 95 3.44 -5.88 -21.02
N ILE A 96 4.45 -6.74 -20.80
CA ILE A 96 5.81 -6.51 -21.26
C ILE A 96 6.07 -7.35 -22.52
N ASN A 97 5.88 -6.73 -23.68
CA ASN A 97 5.95 -7.41 -24.98
C ASN A 97 7.38 -7.59 -25.53
N SER A 98 8.40 -7.08 -24.83
CA SER A 98 9.78 -7.06 -25.33
C SER A 98 10.74 -7.51 -24.24
N GLN A 99 11.57 -8.50 -24.56
CA GLN A 99 12.56 -9.04 -23.64
C GLN A 99 13.55 -7.96 -23.17
N ASP A 100 14.09 -7.15 -24.10
CA ASP A 100 14.97 -6.03 -23.76
C ASP A 100 14.32 -5.00 -22.82
N VAL A 101 13.00 -4.81 -22.94
CA VAL A 101 12.25 -3.90 -22.07
C VAL A 101 12.07 -4.55 -20.71
N GLY A 102 11.67 -5.83 -20.65
CA GLY A 102 11.57 -6.58 -19.41
C GLY A 102 12.88 -6.56 -18.62
N GLU A 103 14.00 -6.91 -19.25
CA GLU A 103 15.31 -6.90 -18.59
C GLU A 103 15.67 -5.52 -18.02
N LYS A 104 15.30 -4.42 -18.69
CA LYS A 104 15.50 -3.06 -18.17
C LYS A 104 14.53 -2.70 -17.06
N VAL A 105 13.26 -3.06 -17.21
CA VAL A 105 12.19 -2.79 -16.24
C VAL A 105 12.44 -3.54 -14.94
N PHE A 106 12.89 -4.79 -15.01
CA PHE A 106 13.27 -5.60 -13.84
C PHE A 106 14.71 -5.41 -13.38
N SER A 107 15.49 -4.55 -14.06
CA SER A 107 16.87 -4.25 -13.63
C SER A 107 16.88 -3.59 -12.25
N THR A 108 15.99 -2.61 -12.04
CA THR A 108 15.85 -1.88 -10.79
C THR A 108 14.38 -1.71 -10.45
N LEU A 109 14.07 -1.65 -9.15
CA LEU A 109 12.70 -1.46 -8.68
C LEU A 109 12.10 -0.12 -9.12
N ALA A 110 12.92 0.92 -9.24
CA ALA A 110 12.51 2.22 -9.75
C ALA A 110 12.00 2.12 -11.19
N SER A 111 12.73 1.40 -12.07
CA SER A 111 12.31 1.15 -13.45
C SER A 111 11.01 0.36 -13.49
N LEU A 112 10.86 -0.63 -12.61
CA LEU A 112 9.63 -1.41 -12.48
C LEU A 112 8.43 -0.54 -12.10
N ALA A 113 8.58 0.25 -11.03
CA ALA A 113 7.52 1.13 -10.54
C ALA A 113 7.13 2.20 -11.59
N GLU A 114 8.12 2.77 -12.27
CA GLU A 114 7.90 3.75 -13.34
C GLU A 114 7.16 3.11 -14.52
N TYR A 115 7.62 1.95 -14.97
CA TYR A 115 6.98 1.24 -16.08
C TYR A 115 5.54 0.84 -15.76
N ILE A 116 5.29 0.32 -14.55
CA ILE A 116 3.95 -0.02 -14.11
C ILE A 116 3.09 1.23 -14.12
N LYS A 117 3.53 2.34 -13.54
CA LYS A 117 2.74 3.57 -13.51
C LYS A 117 2.42 4.13 -14.90
N GLU A 118 3.37 4.05 -15.82
CA GLU A 118 3.17 4.52 -17.20
C GLU A 118 2.19 3.64 -17.99
N ASN A 119 2.16 2.34 -17.70
CA ASN A 119 1.39 1.35 -18.48
C ASN A 119 0.15 0.81 -17.74
N SER A 120 0.02 1.06 -16.45
CA SER A 120 -1.08 0.54 -15.62
C SER A 120 -2.36 1.29 -15.96
N SER A 121 -3.36 0.56 -16.43
CA SER A 121 -4.70 1.11 -16.69
C SER A 121 -5.58 1.19 -15.43
N LYS A 122 -5.12 0.59 -14.32
CA LYS A 122 -5.80 0.64 -13.02
C LYS A 122 -5.10 1.64 -12.10
N PRO A 123 -5.80 2.65 -11.55
CA PRO A 123 -5.28 3.36 -10.39
C PRO A 123 -5.17 2.36 -9.22
N SER A 124 -4.04 2.39 -8.52
CA SER A 124 -3.85 1.66 -7.27
C SER A 124 -5.08 1.87 -6.37
N PRO A 125 -5.71 0.81 -5.84
CA PRO A 125 -6.91 0.91 -5.02
C PRO A 125 -6.71 1.71 -3.73
#